data_AF-A0AAN9ERI7-F1
#
_entry.id   AF-A0AAN9ERI7-F1
#
_cell.length_a   1.000
_cell.length_b   1.000
_cell.length_c   1.000
_cell.angle_alpha   90.00
_cell.angle_beta   90.00
_cell.angle_gamma   90.00
#
_symmetry.space_group_name_H-M   'P 1'
#
loop_
_entity.id
_entity.type
_entity.pdbx_description
1 polymer ?
#
loop_
_entity_poly.entity_id
_entity_poly.type
_entity_poly.pdbx_seq_one_letter_code
_entity_poly.pdbx_strand_id
1 'polypeptide(L)'
;MILPACSATATPIQLPQPPKQTSPAQSHSNLSPTNPNTSTNHTNLSLKHTTKPSIDPTVAWTSSISHHCRTGHLVKAASEFIRMREANVEPNHITFITLLSACAHYPSRASFSFGSIVHAYARKLGLDVNDVMVGTALVDMYAKCGRVDLARLIFGQMGVRNLVTWNTMIDGCMRNGEFEYALQLFDELPVKNTIAWTAIIGGFVKKDYHEQALECFREMLLVGVVPDYVTLIAVLAACANLGTLGIGLWVHRFVMMQDFWGKNNVKVDNSLIDMYSRCGCIEFACQVFDRITHRTLVSWNSIIVGFAVNGLADNSLNCFELMQREGFEPDGVTYTGALTACSHAGLVEEGLRIFDNMKRVRRITPRIEHYGCLVDLYSRAGRLEEAWNVIKNMPMKPNEVVLGSLLAACRTQGEIELAEKVMKYLVELDPGGDSSYVLLSNIYAAVGKWDGANKARRAMKDRGIQKKPGFSSIEIDSSIHLLVSGDKTHEENENIYAVLELLSVELQLCGYVPDFSGRKYYEDD
;
A
#
# COMPACT_ATOMS: atom_id res chain seq x y z
N MET A 1 -6.67 4.64 -46.00
CA MET A 1 -7.35 3.45 -46.55
C MET A 1 -8.60 3.21 -45.73
N ILE A 2 -9.77 3.44 -46.34
CA ILE A 2 -11.10 3.32 -45.75
C ILE A 2 -11.65 1.95 -46.16
N LEU A 3 -12.06 1.13 -45.20
CA LEU A 3 -12.89 -0.07 -45.41
C LEU A 3 -13.85 -0.24 -44.21
N PRO A 4 -15.02 -0.89 -44.39
CA PRO A 4 -16.30 -0.25 -44.15
C PRO A 4 -17.13 -0.85 -43.00
N ALA A 5 -18.15 -0.09 -42.60
CA ALA A 5 -19.18 -0.44 -41.64
C ALA A 5 -20.01 -1.66 -42.06
N CYS A 6 -20.10 -2.66 -41.18
CA CYS A 6 -21.09 -3.73 -41.26
C CYS A 6 -22.24 -3.43 -40.30
N SER A 7 -23.40 -3.12 -40.86
CA SER A 7 -24.70 -3.10 -40.21
C SER A 7 -25.18 -4.53 -39.98
N ALA A 8 -25.47 -4.88 -38.73
CA ALA A 8 -26.20 -6.10 -38.39
C ALA A 8 -27.42 -5.74 -37.53
N THR A 9 -28.59 -6.01 -38.09
CA THR A 9 -29.93 -5.82 -37.55
C THR A 9 -30.18 -6.72 -36.34
N ALA A 10 -30.69 -6.12 -35.25
CA ALA A 10 -31.08 -6.80 -34.02
C ALA A 10 -32.38 -7.61 -34.19
N THR A 11 -32.33 -8.90 -33.86
CA THR A 11 -33.51 -9.73 -33.56
C THR A 11 -33.73 -9.79 -32.04
N PRO A 12 -34.96 -9.58 -31.51
CA PRO A 12 -35.21 -9.61 -30.08
C PRO A 12 -35.27 -11.05 -29.56
N ILE A 13 -34.43 -11.37 -28.58
CA ILE A 13 -34.52 -12.62 -27.80
C ILE A 13 -35.44 -12.37 -26.61
N GLN A 14 -36.55 -13.12 -26.55
CA GLN A 14 -37.48 -13.15 -25.41
C GLN A 14 -36.85 -13.85 -24.20
N LEU A 15 -36.83 -13.17 -23.05
CA LEU A 15 -36.50 -13.74 -21.74
C LEU A 15 -37.75 -14.38 -21.10
N PRO A 16 -37.64 -15.54 -20.42
CA PRO A 16 -38.77 -16.14 -19.68
C PRO A 16 -39.04 -15.38 -18.37
N GLN A 17 -40.33 -15.16 -18.06
CA GLN A 17 -40.77 -14.56 -16.80
C GLN A 17 -40.73 -15.56 -15.62
N PRO A 18 -40.50 -15.09 -14.37
CA PRO A 18 -40.55 -15.92 -13.16
C PRO A 18 -42.01 -16.18 -12.70
N PRO A 19 -42.28 -17.33 -12.05
CA PRO A 19 -43.63 -17.67 -11.60
C PRO A 19 -44.05 -16.89 -10.33
N LYS A 20 -45.29 -16.39 -10.35
CA LYS A 20 -45.99 -15.75 -9.23
C LYS A 20 -46.31 -16.76 -8.13
N GLN A 21 -45.92 -16.49 -6.88
CA GLN A 21 -46.45 -17.19 -5.70
C GLN A 21 -47.57 -16.37 -5.06
N THR A 22 -48.75 -16.98 -5.06
CA THR A 22 -49.99 -16.54 -4.43
C THR A 22 -50.01 -16.91 -2.95
N SER A 23 -50.35 -15.95 -2.10
CA SER A 23 -50.71 -16.11 -0.68
C SER A 23 -52.13 -16.68 -0.54
N PRO A 24 -52.44 -17.42 0.55
CA PRO A 24 -53.81 -17.59 0.99
C PRO A 24 -54.06 -16.91 2.35
N ALA A 25 -55.18 -16.19 2.38
CA ALA A 25 -55.80 -15.61 3.57
C ALA A 25 -56.73 -16.62 4.27
N GLN A 26 -57.02 -16.28 5.52
CA GLN A 26 -57.80 -16.99 6.54
C GLN A 26 -59.29 -17.15 6.22
N SER A 27 -59.92 -18.18 6.80
CA SER A 27 -61.33 -18.15 7.22
C SER A 27 -61.63 -19.12 8.37
N HIS A 28 -62.01 -18.54 9.51
CA HIS A 28 -63.09 -18.86 10.48
C HIS A 28 -63.83 -20.23 10.39
N SER A 29 -64.38 -20.86 11.45
CA SER A 29 -64.53 -20.61 12.89
C SER A 29 -65.29 -21.80 13.56
N ASN A 30 -65.15 -21.93 14.88
CA ASN A 30 -66.11 -22.41 15.91
C ASN A 30 -66.56 -23.89 16.00
N LEU A 31 -66.30 -24.52 17.16
CA LEU A 31 -67.32 -24.90 18.17
C LEU A 31 -66.66 -25.49 19.43
N SER A 32 -67.31 -25.29 20.57
CA SER A 32 -66.79 -25.34 21.95
C SER A 32 -67.26 -26.59 22.75
N PRO A 33 -67.33 -26.63 24.11
CA PRO A 33 -66.48 -27.50 24.94
C PRO A 33 -67.26 -28.50 25.84
N THR A 34 -66.65 -29.63 26.25
CA THR A 34 -67.15 -30.42 27.39
C THR A 34 -66.06 -31.28 28.05
N ASN A 35 -65.87 -31.07 29.36
CA ASN A 35 -65.41 -32.07 30.35
C ASN A 35 -66.67 -32.76 30.93
N PRO A 36 -66.66 -33.92 31.65
CA PRO A 36 -65.65 -34.30 32.67
C PRO A 36 -65.40 -35.82 32.92
N ASN A 37 -64.58 -36.10 33.95
CA ASN A 37 -64.60 -37.24 34.90
C ASN A 37 -63.61 -38.43 34.78
N THR A 38 -62.69 -38.43 35.78
CA THR A 38 -62.29 -39.51 36.70
C THR A 38 -61.76 -40.85 36.18
N SER A 39 -60.49 -41.15 36.43
CA SER A 39 -60.06 -41.98 37.59
C SER A 39 -58.59 -42.40 37.47
N THR A 40 -57.98 -42.46 38.65
CA THR A 40 -56.67 -42.97 39.04
C THR A 40 -56.12 -44.16 38.25
N ASN A 41 -54.82 -44.10 37.90
CA ASN A 41 -53.87 -45.18 38.22
C ASN A 41 -52.42 -44.71 38.07
N HIS A 42 -51.74 -44.59 39.21
CA HIS A 42 -50.30 -44.48 39.28
C HIS A 42 -49.66 -45.78 38.80
N THR A 43 -48.94 -45.72 37.68
CA THR A 43 -47.84 -46.66 37.41
C THR A 43 -46.67 -45.88 36.83
N ASN A 44 -45.53 -45.98 37.53
CA ASN A 44 -44.25 -45.39 37.18
C ASN A 44 -43.82 -45.78 35.75
N LEU A 45 -43.72 -44.79 34.86
CA LEU A 45 -42.93 -44.90 33.64
C LEU A 45 -41.94 -43.74 33.62
N SER A 46 -40.68 -44.12 33.84
CA SER A 46 -39.48 -43.30 33.79
C SER A 46 -39.49 -42.38 32.56
N LEU A 47 -39.57 -41.08 32.81
CA LEU A 47 -39.27 -40.05 31.82
C LEU A 47 -37.81 -40.20 31.41
N LYS A 48 -37.58 -40.75 30.21
CA LYS A 48 -36.32 -40.62 29.50
C LYS A 48 -36.04 -39.12 29.36
N HIS A 49 -35.02 -38.65 30.07
CA HIS A 49 -34.40 -37.36 29.84
C HIS A 49 -34.05 -37.25 28.35
N THR A 50 -34.78 -36.39 27.64
CA THR A 50 -34.36 -35.91 26.32
C THR A 50 -33.15 -34.99 26.55
N THR A 51 -31.97 -35.52 26.24
CA THR A 51 -30.70 -34.82 26.29
C THR A 51 -30.71 -33.65 25.29
N LYS A 52 -30.43 -32.43 25.78
CA LYS A 52 -30.04 -31.30 24.93
C LYS A 52 -28.86 -31.74 24.03
N PRO A 53 -28.75 -31.28 22.77
CA PRO A 53 -27.59 -31.61 21.95
C PRO A 53 -26.35 -31.05 22.64
N SER A 54 -25.48 -31.95 23.11
CA SER A 54 -24.15 -31.65 23.62
C SER A 54 -23.36 -30.98 22.50
N ILE A 55 -23.10 -29.68 22.62
CA ILE A 55 -22.16 -29.00 21.70
C ILE A 55 -20.83 -29.74 21.78
N ASP A 56 -20.26 -30.12 20.64
CA ASP A 56 -18.94 -30.75 20.57
C ASP A 56 -17.93 -29.89 21.35
N PRO A 57 -17.27 -30.43 22.40
CA PRO A 57 -16.31 -29.70 23.20
C PRO A 57 -15.24 -29.00 22.35
N THR A 58 -14.80 -29.62 21.26
CA THR A 58 -13.81 -29.07 20.32
C THR A 58 -14.31 -27.80 19.65
N VAL A 59 -15.58 -27.77 19.25
CA VAL A 59 -16.22 -26.61 18.62
C VAL A 59 -16.38 -25.47 19.62
N ALA A 60 -16.76 -25.78 20.86
CA ALA A 60 -16.88 -24.78 21.93
C ALA A 60 -15.52 -24.11 22.22
N TRP A 61 -14.45 -24.90 22.41
CA TRP A 61 -13.09 -24.38 22.59
C TRP A 61 -12.60 -23.59 21.39
N THR A 62 -12.81 -24.09 20.17
CA THR A 62 -12.42 -23.39 18.93
C THR A 62 -13.14 -22.05 18.78
N SER A 63 -14.41 -21.97 19.19
CA SER A 63 -15.17 -20.71 19.20
C SER A 63 -14.57 -19.70 20.19
N SER A 64 -14.26 -20.14 21.42
CA SER A 64 -13.58 -19.31 22.44
C SER A 64 -12.23 -18.77 21.92
N ILE A 65 -11.40 -19.66 21.36
CA ILE A 65 -10.11 -19.29 20.78
C ILE A 65 -10.29 -18.30 19.63
N SER A 66 -11.24 -18.54 18.74
CA SER A 66 -11.54 -17.67 17.59
C SER A 66 -11.96 -16.27 18.02
N HIS A 67 -12.74 -16.15 19.10
CA HIS A 67 -13.12 -14.85 19.66
C HIS A 67 -11.89 -14.05 20.13
N HIS A 68 -10.97 -14.68 20.86
CA HIS A 68 -9.73 -14.01 21.30
C HIS A 68 -8.80 -13.67 20.14
N CYS A 69 -8.70 -14.54 19.12
CA CYS A 69 -7.94 -14.28 17.91
C CYS A 69 -8.47 -13.07 17.13
N ARG A 70 -9.79 -12.98 16.94
CA ARG A 70 -10.46 -11.87 16.24
C ARG A 70 -10.33 -10.53 16.97
N THR A 71 -10.16 -10.55 18.29
CA THR A 71 -9.96 -9.35 19.11
C THR A 71 -8.49 -8.99 19.30
N GLY A 72 -7.55 -9.69 18.65
CA GLY A 72 -6.11 -9.43 18.70
C GLY A 72 -5.42 -9.84 20.02
N HIS A 73 -6.12 -10.53 20.92
CA HIS A 73 -5.59 -10.93 22.22
C HIS A 73 -4.89 -12.30 22.13
N LEU A 74 -3.75 -12.35 21.43
CA LEU A 74 -3.03 -13.60 21.14
C LEU A 74 -2.61 -14.37 22.41
N VAL A 75 -2.25 -13.67 23.48
CA VAL A 75 -1.89 -14.29 24.77
C VAL A 75 -3.08 -15.04 25.38
N LYS A 76 -4.29 -14.48 25.30
CA LYS A 76 -5.51 -15.12 25.81
C LYS A 76 -5.90 -16.31 24.94
N ALA A 77 -5.77 -16.18 23.62
CA ALA A 77 -5.97 -17.30 22.70
C ALA A 77 -4.99 -18.46 22.99
N ALA A 78 -3.72 -18.14 23.27
CA ALA A 78 -2.72 -19.13 23.67
C ALA A 78 -3.08 -19.82 25.00
N SER A 79 -3.54 -19.07 26.02
CA SER A 79 -3.97 -19.67 27.28
C SER A 79 -5.18 -20.59 27.14
N GLU A 80 -6.16 -20.21 26.31
CA GLU A 80 -7.33 -21.04 26.04
C GLU A 80 -6.97 -22.30 25.24
N PHE A 81 -6.02 -22.21 24.31
CA PHE A 81 -5.47 -23.36 23.61
C PHE A 81 -4.74 -24.33 24.56
N ILE A 82 -3.99 -23.81 25.54
CA ILE A 82 -3.35 -24.64 26.57
C ILE A 82 -4.42 -25.35 27.43
N ARG A 83 -5.44 -24.61 27.89
CA ARG A 83 -6.55 -25.19 28.68
C ARG A 83 -7.33 -26.25 27.94
N MET A 84 -7.59 -26.05 26.65
CA MET A 84 -8.21 -27.06 25.79
C MET A 84 -7.42 -28.38 25.81
N ARG A 85 -6.09 -28.28 25.75
CA ARG A 85 -5.18 -29.43 25.80
C ARG A 85 -5.11 -30.07 27.18
N GLU A 86 -5.07 -29.26 28.25
CA GLU A 86 -5.11 -29.75 29.64
C GLU A 86 -6.43 -30.48 29.95
N ALA A 87 -7.52 -30.07 29.30
CA ALA A 87 -8.81 -30.76 29.34
C ALA A 87 -8.87 -32.02 28.45
N ASN A 88 -7.75 -32.45 27.85
CA ASN A 88 -7.64 -33.57 26.92
C ASN A 88 -8.58 -33.50 25.71
N VAL A 89 -8.90 -32.29 25.24
CA VAL A 89 -9.66 -32.09 23.99
C VAL A 89 -8.67 -31.86 22.85
N GLU A 90 -8.73 -32.71 21.83
CA GLU A 90 -7.82 -32.60 20.67
C GLU A 90 -8.21 -31.42 19.76
N PRO A 91 -7.26 -30.54 19.42
CA PRO A 91 -7.49 -29.48 18.44
C PRO A 91 -7.75 -30.05 17.04
N ASN A 92 -8.69 -29.46 16.31
CA ASN A 92 -8.93 -29.81 14.92
C ASN A 92 -8.20 -28.83 13.96
N HIS A 93 -8.22 -29.12 12.66
CA HIS A 93 -7.61 -28.28 11.62
C HIS A 93 -8.07 -26.81 11.68
N ILE A 94 -9.35 -26.55 12.00
CA ILE A 94 -9.91 -25.20 12.15
C ILE A 94 -9.25 -24.46 13.32
N THR A 95 -9.00 -25.14 14.45
CA THR A 95 -8.29 -24.56 15.60
C THR A 95 -6.89 -24.09 15.18
N PHE A 96 -6.14 -24.93 14.45
CA PHE A 96 -4.80 -24.56 13.96
C PHE A 96 -4.84 -23.38 12.99
N ILE A 97 -5.70 -23.43 11.98
CA ILE A 97 -5.84 -22.35 10.99
C ILE A 97 -6.19 -21.03 11.69
N THR A 98 -7.08 -21.06 12.67
CA THR A 98 -7.50 -19.86 13.42
C THR A 98 -6.33 -19.25 14.21
N LEU A 99 -5.57 -20.07 14.93
CA LEU A 99 -4.41 -19.63 15.72
C LEU A 99 -3.30 -19.10 14.82
N LEU A 100 -2.97 -19.82 13.75
CA LEU A 100 -1.93 -19.43 12.79
C LEU A 100 -2.29 -18.15 12.06
N SER A 101 -3.55 -18.02 11.63
CA SER A 101 -4.06 -16.78 11.02
C SER A 101 -3.95 -15.62 12.00
N ALA A 102 -4.26 -15.81 13.29
CA ALA A 102 -4.10 -14.75 14.30
C ALA A 102 -2.63 -14.31 14.43
N CYS A 103 -1.69 -15.25 14.46
CA CYS A 103 -0.26 -14.93 14.44
C CYS A 103 0.16 -14.15 13.19
N ALA A 104 -0.42 -14.52 12.04
CA ALA A 104 -0.14 -13.91 10.74
C ALA A 104 -0.70 -12.46 10.64
N HIS A 105 -1.86 -12.18 11.23
CA HIS A 105 -2.48 -10.85 11.22
C HIS A 105 -1.74 -9.84 12.12
N TYR A 106 -1.11 -10.32 13.19
CA TYR A 106 -0.38 -9.48 14.14
C TYR A 106 1.08 -9.93 14.25
N PRO A 107 1.90 -9.77 13.20
CA PRO A 107 3.27 -10.26 13.20
C PRO A 107 4.09 -9.56 14.29
N SER A 108 4.66 -10.36 15.19
CA SER A 108 5.49 -9.91 16.30
C SER A 108 6.42 -11.05 16.73
N ARG A 109 7.43 -10.75 17.55
CA ARG A 109 8.29 -11.79 18.13
C ARG A 109 7.48 -12.82 18.95
N ALA A 110 6.42 -12.36 19.63
CA ALA A 110 5.52 -13.23 20.38
C ALA A 110 4.62 -14.08 19.45
N SER A 111 4.19 -13.51 18.33
CA SER A 111 3.38 -14.22 17.33
C SER A 111 4.18 -15.30 16.62
N PHE A 112 5.45 -14.99 16.29
CA PHE A 112 6.38 -15.97 15.74
C PHE A 112 6.63 -17.13 16.73
N SER A 113 6.93 -16.82 17.99
CA SER A 113 7.18 -17.87 18.99
C SER A 113 5.93 -18.72 19.24
N PHE A 114 4.76 -18.11 19.40
CA PHE A 114 3.51 -18.85 19.57
C PHE A 114 3.15 -19.67 18.32
N GLY A 115 3.26 -19.09 17.12
CA GLY A 115 3.06 -19.77 15.84
C GLY A 115 3.99 -20.97 15.67
N SER A 116 5.24 -20.89 16.13
CA SER A 116 6.18 -22.00 16.10
C SER A 116 5.79 -23.17 17.03
N ILE A 117 5.19 -22.86 18.19
CA ILE A 117 4.65 -23.88 19.11
C ILE A 117 3.45 -24.58 18.48
N VAL A 118 2.54 -23.80 17.87
CA VAL A 118 1.37 -24.32 17.15
C VAL A 118 1.82 -25.20 15.97
N HIS A 119 2.83 -24.77 15.21
CA HIS A 119 3.42 -25.55 14.13
C HIS A 119 4.05 -26.87 14.62
N ALA A 120 4.85 -26.85 15.69
CA ALA A 120 5.46 -28.07 16.23
C ALA A 120 4.40 -29.12 16.63
N TYR A 121 3.27 -28.66 17.17
CA TYR A 121 2.16 -29.54 17.52
C TYR A 121 1.40 -30.03 16.27
N ALA A 122 1.12 -29.16 15.29
CA ALA A 122 0.55 -29.56 14.01
C ALA A 122 1.41 -30.62 13.30
N ARG A 123 2.74 -30.46 13.36
CA ARG A 123 3.72 -31.43 12.85
C ARG A 123 3.67 -32.76 13.59
N LYS A 124 3.52 -32.75 14.93
CA LYS A 124 3.34 -34.00 15.70
C LYS A 124 2.09 -34.78 15.26
N LEU A 125 1.04 -34.08 14.81
CA LEU A 125 -0.18 -34.68 14.26
C LEU A 125 -0.08 -34.96 12.75
N GLY A 126 1.03 -34.63 12.09
CA GLY A 126 1.23 -34.76 10.64
C GLY A 126 0.36 -33.82 9.80
N LEU A 127 -0.25 -32.79 10.40
CA LEU A 127 -1.16 -31.88 9.72
C LEU A 127 -0.41 -30.86 8.85
N ASP A 128 0.85 -30.54 9.16
CA ASP A 128 1.68 -29.64 8.35
C ASP A 128 1.96 -30.19 6.95
N VAL A 129 2.07 -31.52 6.82
CA VAL A 129 2.34 -32.22 5.56
C VAL A 129 1.05 -32.66 4.87
N ASN A 130 0.09 -33.20 5.62
CA ASN A 130 -1.08 -33.90 5.07
C ASN A 130 -2.32 -33.02 4.91
N ASP A 131 -2.43 -31.90 5.64
CA ASP A 131 -3.57 -30.98 5.57
C ASP A 131 -3.16 -29.70 4.83
N VAL A 132 -3.62 -29.56 3.58
CA VAL A 132 -3.28 -28.43 2.71
C VAL A 132 -3.68 -27.07 3.32
N MET A 133 -4.76 -27.02 4.11
CA MET A 133 -5.25 -25.78 4.71
C MET A 133 -4.37 -25.36 5.88
N VAL A 134 -3.97 -26.31 6.73
CA VAL A 134 -3.01 -26.06 7.82
C VAL A 134 -1.64 -25.69 7.26
N GLY A 135 -1.14 -26.42 6.26
CA GLY A 135 0.12 -26.10 5.57
C GLY A 135 0.10 -24.70 4.94
N THR A 136 -0.98 -24.32 4.27
CA THR A 136 -1.15 -22.97 3.70
C THR A 136 -1.16 -21.88 4.78
N ALA A 137 -1.86 -22.11 5.90
CA ALA A 137 -1.87 -21.18 7.03
C ALA A 137 -0.49 -21.02 7.69
N LEU A 138 0.30 -22.10 7.72
CA LEU A 138 1.70 -22.05 8.19
C LEU A 138 2.58 -21.20 7.27
N VAL A 139 2.46 -21.40 5.94
CA VAL A 139 3.18 -20.59 4.94
C VAL A 139 2.85 -19.10 5.11
N ASP A 140 1.57 -18.74 5.20
CA ASP A 140 1.15 -17.33 5.41
C ASP A 140 1.71 -16.75 6.72
N MET A 141 1.64 -17.53 7.82
CA MET A 141 2.11 -17.10 9.13
C MET A 141 3.62 -16.82 9.12
N TYR A 142 4.44 -17.75 8.62
CA TYR A 142 5.89 -17.56 8.57
C TYR A 142 6.29 -16.44 7.60
N ALA A 143 5.63 -16.34 6.44
CA ALA A 143 5.89 -15.27 5.47
C ALA A 143 5.58 -13.88 6.06
N LYS A 144 4.44 -13.71 6.75
CA LYS A 144 4.10 -12.43 7.42
C LYS A 144 4.97 -12.14 8.65
N CYS A 145 5.55 -13.16 9.27
CA CYS A 145 6.56 -12.99 10.32
C CYS A 145 7.97 -12.68 9.79
N GLY A 146 8.14 -12.53 8.47
CA GLY A 146 9.44 -12.23 7.84
C GLY A 146 10.38 -13.44 7.72
N ARG A 147 9.88 -14.67 7.94
CA ARG A 147 10.66 -15.92 7.88
C ARG A 147 10.29 -16.73 6.65
N VAL A 148 10.58 -16.16 5.47
CA VAL A 148 10.29 -16.80 4.18
C VAL A 148 11.08 -18.10 4.00
N ASP A 149 12.27 -18.20 4.59
CA ASP A 149 13.08 -19.42 4.64
C ASP A 149 12.28 -20.62 5.20
N LEU A 150 11.57 -20.40 6.32
CA LEU A 150 10.72 -21.42 6.93
C LEU A 150 9.44 -21.66 6.13
N ALA A 151 8.85 -20.61 5.56
CA ALA A 151 7.70 -20.74 4.68
C ALA A 151 8.03 -21.60 3.45
N ARG A 152 9.20 -21.40 2.83
CA ARG A 152 9.72 -22.21 1.72
C ARG A 152 9.93 -23.66 2.11
N LEU A 153 10.50 -23.91 3.29
CA LEU A 153 10.71 -25.26 3.80
C LEU A 153 9.39 -26.01 3.95
N ILE A 154 8.39 -25.37 4.57
CA ILE A 154 7.06 -25.96 4.77
C ILE A 154 6.39 -26.19 3.42
N PHE A 155 6.39 -25.18 2.55
CA PHE A 155 5.88 -25.30 1.20
C PHE A 155 6.48 -26.52 0.49
N GLY A 156 7.81 -26.69 0.52
CA GLY A 156 8.51 -27.84 -0.06
C GLY A 156 8.15 -29.20 0.54
N GLN A 157 7.73 -29.25 1.81
CA GLN A 157 7.37 -30.48 2.51
C GLN A 157 5.88 -30.87 2.39
N MET A 158 5.00 -29.95 1.97
CA MET A 158 3.57 -30.24 1.80
C MET A 158 3.34 -31.35 0.77
N GLY A 159 2.54 -32.36 1.12
CA GLY A 159 2.23 -33.48 0.23
C GLY A 159 1.30 -33.11 -0.93
N VAL A 160 0.43 -32.11 -0.73
CA VAL A 160 -0.45 -31.55 -1.76
C VAL A 160 -0.43 -30.03 -1.65
N ARG A 161 -0.36 -29.34 -2.80
CA ARG A 161 -0.43 -27.88 -2.89
C ARG A 161 -1.54 -27.51 -3.85
N ASN A 162 -2.46 -26.67 -3.40
CA ASN A 162 -3.49 -26.12 -4.26
C ASN A 162 -3.12 -24.70 -4.70
N LEU A 163 -3.91 -24.12 -5.60
CA LEU A 163 -3.65 -22.77 -6.15
C LEU A 163 -3.56 -21.69 -5.06
N VAL A 164 -4.30 -21.83 -3.95
CA VAL A 164 -4.21 -20.92 -2.82
C VAL A 164 -2.84 -21.01 -2.15
N THR A 165 -2.33 -22.23 -1.91
CA THR A 165 -1.00 -22.45 -1.32
C THR A 165 0.10 -21.76 -2.15
N TRP A 166 0.08 -21.93 -3.47
CA TRP A 166 1.03 -21.30 -4.37
C TRP A 166 0.93 -19.77 -4.33
N ASN A 167 -0.28 -19.22 -4.43
CA ASN A 167 -0.51 -17.78 -4.39
C ASN A 167 -0.06 -17.16 -3.05
N THR A 168 -0.29 -17.85 -1.94
CA THR A 168 0.20 -17.45 -0.61
C THR A 168 1.72 -17.45 -0.54
N MET A 169 2.39 -18.44 -1.13
CA MET A 169 3.85 -18.49 -1.16
C MET A 169 4.44 -17.36 -2.01
N ILE A 170 3.86 -17.12 -3.20
CA ILE A 170 4.27 -16.04 -4.11
C ILE A 170 4.11 -14.67 -3.44
N ASP A 171 2.93 -14.37 -2.88
CA ASP A 171 2.67 -13.12 -2.16
C ASP A 171 3.61 -12.97 -0.94
N GLY A 172 3.89 -14.06 -0.23
CA GLY A 172 4.87 -14.10 0.85
C GLY A 172 6.29 -13.74 0.41
N CYS A 173 6.75 -14.27 -0.71
CA CYS A 173 8.06 -13.95 -1.28
C CYS A 173 8.15 -12.50 -1.74
N MET A 174 7.15 -12.01 -2.50
CA MET A 174 7.10 -10.64 -2.98
C MET A 174 7.15 -9.62 -1.84
N ARG A 175 6.40 -9.84 -0.75
CA ARG A 175 6.39 -8.96 0.43
C ARG A 175 7.76 -8.85 1.11
N ASN A 176 8.54 -9.92 1.07
CA ASN A 176 9.85 -10.00 1.72
C ASN A 176 11.02 -9.67 0.79
N GLY A 177 10.75 -9.37 -0.50
CA GLY A 177 11.78 -8.97 -1.47
C GLY A 177 12.50 -10.14 -2.15
N GLU A 178 12.00 -11.36 -2.03
CA GLU A 178 12.55 -12.57 -2.66
C GLU A 178 11.97 -12.73 -4.08
N PHE A 179 12.25 -11.75 -4.96
CA PHE A 179 11.59 -11.62 -6.27
C PHE A 179 11.90 -12.79 -7.21
N GLU A 180 13.16 -13.20 -7.29
CA GLU A 180 13.59 -14.29 -8.19
C GLU A 180 12.84 -15.59 -7.90
N TYR A 181 12.75 -15.96 -6.62
CA TYR A 181 12.04 -17.16 -6.22
C TYR A 181 10.52 -17.03 -6.39
N ALA A 182 9.96 -15.82 -6.20
CA ALA A 182 8.54 -15.57 -6.49
C ALA A 182 8.21 -15.77 -7.98
N LEU A 183 9.06 -15.28 -8.88
CA LEU A 183 8.92 -15.46 -10.32
C LEU A 183 9.10 -16.92 -10.73
N GLN A 184 10.08 -17.62 -10.16
CA GLN A 184 10.22 -19.07 -10.39
C GLN A 184 8.94 -19.84 -10.01
N LEU A 185 8.38 -19.57 -8.82
CA LEU A 185 7.13 -20.19 -8.39
C LEU A 185 5.95 -19.81 -9.28
N PHE A 186 5.93 -18.58 -9.79
CA PHE A 186 4.91 -18.11 -10.71
C PHE A 186 4.99 -18.84 -12.06
N ASP A 187 6.19 -19.14 -12.56
CA ASP A 187 6.40 -19.90 -13.79
C ASP A 187 6.10 -21.39 -13.65
N GLU A 188 6.39 -21.97 -12.48
CA GLU A 188 6.01 -23.35 -12.15
C GLU A 188 4.49 -23.51 -11.94
N LEU A 189 3.75 -22.41 -11.81
CA LEU A 189 2.32 -22.42 -11.54
C LEU A 189 1.55 -23.02 -12.73
N PRO A 190 0.78 -24.11 -12.55
CA PRO A 190 0.08 -24.75 -13.66
C PRO A 190 -0.96 -23.86 -14.34
N VAL A 191 -1.60 -22.96 -13.57
CA VAL A 191 -2.60 -22.00 -14.05
C VAL A 191 -2.36 -20.65 -13.39
N LYS A 192 -1.80 -19.71 -14.16
CA LYS A 192 -1.60 -18.30 -13.79
C LYS A 192 -2.94 -17.56 -13.75
N ASN A 193 -3.64 -17.67 -12.62
CA ASN A 193 -4.93 -17.02 -12.41
C ASN A 193 -4.79 -15.53 -12.03
N THR A 194 -5.90 -14.79 -12.00
CA THR A 194 -5.93 -13.37 -11.62
C THR A 194 -5.22 -13.11 -10.29
N ILE A 195 -5.44 -13.96 -9.27
CA ILE A 195 -4.84 -13.79 -7.93
C ILE A 195 -3.31 -13.87 -7.98
N ALA A 196 -2.74 -14.79 -8.76
CA ALA A 196 -1.29 -14.92 -8.91
C ALA A 196 -0.69 -13.66 -9.56
N TRP A 197 -1.31 -13.17 -10.63
CA TRP A 197 -0.92 -11.91 -11.29
C TRP A 197 -1.04 -10.72 -10.35
N THR A 198 -2.15 -10.60 -9.60
CA THR A 198 -2.34 -9.53 -8.61
C THR A 198 -1.25 -9.55 -7.53
N ALA A 199 -0.82 -10.74 -7.09
CA ALA A 199 0.24 -10.89 -6.10
C ALA A 199 1.60 -10.41 -6.61
N ILE A 200 1.96 -10.74 -7.86
CA ILE A 200 3.20 -10.28 -8.50
C ILE A 200 3.15 -8.76 -8.75
N ILE A 201 2.11 -8.27 -9.43
CA ILE A 201 1.97 -6.84 -9.77
C ILE A 201 1.94 -5.98 -8.49
N GLY A 202 1.08 -6.33 -7.54
CA GLY A 202 0.98 -5.62 -6.27
C GLY A 202 2.24 -5.77 -5.40
N GLY A 203 2.96 -6.88 -5.53
CA GLY A 203 4.23 -7.13 -4.88
C GLY A 203 5.34 -6.18 -5.37
N PHE A 204 5.46 -6.04 -6.69
CA PHE A 204 6.41 -5.12 -7.31
C PHE A 204 6.10 -3.66 -6.96
N VAL A 205 4.83 -3.25 -7.04
CA VAL A 205 4.39 -1.89 -6.65
C VAL A 205 4.76 -1.57 -5.21
N LYS A 206 4.57 -2.51 -4.27
CA LYS A 206 4.92 -2.31 -2.85
C LYS A 206 6.41 -2.20 -2.56
N LYS A 207 7.25 -2.57 -3.51
CA LYS A 207 8.71 -2.56 -3.41
C LYS A 207 9.33 -1.53 -4.36
N ASP A 208 8.52 -0.59 -4.85
CA ASP A 208 8.90 0.50 -5.74
C ASP A 208 9.44 0.08 -7.12
N TYR A 209 9.15 -1.16 -7.54
CA TYR A 209 9.48 -1.70 -8.88
C TYR A 209 8.31 -1.49 -9.85
N HIS A 210 7.96 -0.23 -10.11
CA HIS A 210 6.74 0.10 -10.85
C HIS A 210 6.77 -0.32 -12.33
N GLU A 211 7.94 -0.30 -12.99
CA GLU A 211 8.09 -0.69 -14.39
C GLU A 211 7.80 -2.19 -14.58
N GLN A 212 8.41 -3.04 -13.76
CA GLN A 212 8.18 -4.49 -13.74
C GLN A 212 6.72 -4.81 -13.46
N ALA A 213 6.05 -4.03 -12.60
CA ALA A 213 4.63 -4.21 -12.33
C ALA A 213 3.76 -3.94 -13.57
N LEU A 214 4.08 -2.91 -14.36
CA LEU A 214 3.37 -2.59 -15.60
C LEU A 214 3.67 -3.61 -16.71
N GLU A 215 4.89 -4.15 -16.77
CA GLU A 215 5.25 -5.23 -17.68
C GLU A 215 4.45 -6.51 -17.38
N CYS A 216 4.41 -6.94 -16.11
CA CYS A 216 3.57 -8.07 -15.70
C CYS A 216 2.08 -7.82 -15.99
N PHE A 217 1.60 -6.58 -15.84
CA PHE A 217 0.22 -6.24 -16.21
C PHE A 217 -0.03 -6.37 -17.72
N ARG A 218 0.92 -5.93 -18.56
CA ARG A 218 0.83 -6.12 -20.00
C ARG A 218 0.81 -7.60 -20.37
N GLU A 219 1.68 -8.41 -19.78
CA GLU A 219 1.68 -9.86 -19.99
C GLU A 219 0.37 -10.52 -19.57
N MET A 220 -0.18 -10.15 -18.41
CA MET A 220 -1.47 -10.62 -17.93
C MET A 220 -2.58 -10.40 -18.98
N LEU A 221 -2.60 -9.23 -19.61
CA LEU A 221 -3.56 -8.89 -20.67
C LEU A 221 -3.31 -9.67 -21.96
N LEU A 222 -2.05 -9.88 -22.35
CA LEU A 222 -1.68 -10.66 -23.55
C LEU A 222 -2.08 -12.13 -23.44
N VAL A 223 -2.02 -12.71 -22.23
CA VAL A 223 -2.50 -14.07 -21.96
C VAL A 223 -4.03 -14.13 -21.82
N GLY A 224 -4.71 -12.99 -21.84
CA GLY A 224 -6.18 -12.90 -21.79
C GLY A 224 -6.77 -13.06 -20.39
N VAL A 225 -5.96 -12.88 -19.33
CA VAL A 225 -6.45 -12.92 -17.95
C VAL A 225 -7.05 -11.55 -17.60
N VAL A 226 -8.33 -11.53 -17.22
CA VAL A 226 -9.03 -10.29 -16.88
C VAL A 226 -8.54 -9.77 -15.52
N PRO A 227 -8.06 -8.52 -15.43
CA PRO A 227 -7.67 -7.90 -14.17
C PRO A 227 -8.88 -7.58 -13.31
N ASP A 228 -8.74 -7.81 -12.01
CA ASP A 228 -9.74 -7.42 -11.01
C ASP A 228 -9.46 -6.00 -10.45
N TYR A 229 -10.36 -5.49 -9.61
CA TYR A 229 -10.20 -4.14 -9.05
C TYR A 229 -8.93 -3.99 -8.19
N VAL A 230 -8.43 -5.06 -7.57
CA VAL A 230 -7.20 -5.01 -6.76
C VAL A 230 -5.99 -4.83 -7.67
N THR A 231 -5.97 -5.54 -8.79
CA THR A 231 -4.96 -5.41 -9.84
C THR A 231 -4.97 -4.00 -10.42
N LEU A 232 -6.16 -3.48 -10.77
CA LEU A 232 -6.30 -2.14 -11.33
C LEU A 232 -5.83 -1.03 -10.37
N ILE A 233 -6.11 -1.16 -9.06
CA ILE A 233 -5.60 -0.22 -8.04
C ILE A 233 -4.06 -0.27 -7.99
N ALA A 234 -3.45 -1.46 -8.03
CA ALA A 234 -2.00 -1.60 -8.03
C ALA A 234 -1.35 -0.99 -9.29
N VAL A 235 -1.95 -1.22 -10.46
CA VAL A 235 -1.49 -0.65 -11.73
C VAL A 235 -1.64 0.87 -11.75
N LEU A 236 -2.77 1.41 -11.26
CA LEU A 236 -2.96 2.85 -11.15
C LEU A 236 -1.93 3.48 -10.20
N ALA A 237 -1.59 2.82 -9.09
CA ALA A 237 -0.52 3.27 -8.21
C ALA A 237 0.86 3.23 -8.88
N ALA A 238 1.17 2.22 -9.70
CA ALA A 238 2.38 2.23 -10.52
C ALA A 238 2.40 3.40 -11.51
N CYS A 239 1.27 3.65 -12.20
CA CYS A 239 1.15 4.77 -13.13
C CYS A 239 1.33 6.12 -12.43
N ALA A 240 0.76 6.26 -11.22
CA ALA A 240 0.86 7.48 -10.42
C ALA A 240 2.30 7.78 -9.98
N ASN A 241 3.09 6.75 -9.68
CA ASN A 241 4.50 6.93 -9.29
C ASN A 241 5.45 7.12 -10.48
N LEU A 242 5.15 6.53 -11.64
CA LEU A 242 5.92 6.73 -12.87
C LEU A 242 5.49 7.95 -13.69
N GLY A 243 4.34 8.54 -13.40
CA GLY A 243 3.76 9.63 -14.20
C GLY A 243 3.26 9.19 -15.58
N THR A 244 2.95 7.89 -15.78
CA THR A 244 2.54 7.33 -17.08
C THR A 244 1.04 7.54 -17.32
N LEU A 245 0.68 8.75 -17.75
CA LEU A 245 -0.70 9.15 -18.00
C LEU A 245 -1.38 8.31 -19.11
N GLY A 246 -0.62 7.87 -20.13
CA GLY A 246 -1.17 7.11 -21.26
C GLY A 246 -1.78 5.79 -20.82
N ILE A 247 -1.01 5.02 -20.05
CA ILE A 247 -1.47 3.76 -19.42
C ILE A 247 -2.62 4.05 -18.44
N GLY A 248 -2.52 5.11 -17.63
CA GLY A 248 -3.57 5.51 -16.70
C GLY A 248 -4.92 5.79 -17.38
N LEU A 249 -4.91 6.50 -18.52
CA LEU A 249 -6.10 6.77 -19.33
C LEU A 249 -6.68 5.50 -19.93
N TRP A 250 -5.83 4.59 -20.40
CA TRP A 250 -6.26 3.28 -20.90
C TRP A 250 -6.96 2.47 -19.79
N VAL A 251 -6.37 2.43 -18.59
CA VAL A 251 -6.96 1.75 -17.43
C VAL A 251 -8.28 2.39 -17.02
N HIS A 252 -8.38 3.72 -17.00
CA HIS A 252 -9.66 4.39 -16.73
C HIS A 252 -10.73 4.01 -17.76
N ARG A 253 -10.39 4.02 -19.06
CA ARG A 253 -11.30 3.57 -20.11
C ARG A 253 -11.70 2.10 -19.95
N PHE A 254 -10.76 1.24 -19.56
CA PHE A 254 -11.02 -0.17 -19.26
C PHE A 254 -12.01 -0.33 -18.10
N VAL A 255 -11.83 0.43 -17.01
CA VAL A 255 -12.76 0.48 -15.86
C VAL A 255 -14.16 0.93 -16.29
N MET A 256 -14.25 1.92 -17.17
CA MET A 256 -15.53 2.40 -17.75
C MET A 256 -16.24 1.33 -18.58
N MET A 257 -15.49 0.47 -19.28
CA MET A 257 -16.05 -0.50 -20.22
C MET A 257 -16.48 -1.82 -19.60
N GLN A 258 -15.89 -2.24 -18.47
CA GLN A 258 -16.03 -3.61 -17.95
C GLN A 258 -17.13 -3.82 -16.89
N ASP A 259 -18.21 -3.03 -16.88
CA ASP A 259 -19.27 -3.07 -15.84
C ASP A 259 -18.78 -2.96 -14.37
N PHE A 260 -17.48 -2.72 -14.12
CA PHE A 260 -16.98 -2.26 -12.82
C PHE A 260 -17.61 -0.93 -12.42
N TRP A 261 -17.97 -0.11 -13.42
CA TRP A 261 -18.74 1.12 -13.29
C TRP A 261 -20.12 0.90 -12.65
N GLY A 262 -20.79 -0.22 -12.94
CA GLY A 262 -22.10 -0.58 -12.37
C GLY A 262 -22.06 -0.96 -10.88
N LYS A 263 -20.87 -1.18 -10.31
CA LYS A 263 -20.67 -1.53 -8.89
C LYS A 263 -20.12 -0.37 -8.04
N ASN A 264 -19.89 0.81 -8.63
CA ASN A 264 -19.51 2.03 -7.92
C ASN A 264 -18.34 1.79 -6.93
N ASN A 265 -17.24 1.23 -7.43
CA ASN A 265 -16.10 0.87 -6.58
C ASN A 265 -15.26 2.12 -6.25
N VAL A 266 -15.67 2.82 -5.20
CA VAL A 266 -15.02 4.03 -4.68
C VAL A 266 -13.51 3.87 -4.48
N LYS A 267 -13.01 2.63 -4.24
CA LYS A 267 -11.56 2.39 -4.11
C LYS A 267 -10.80 2.60 -5.42
N VAL A 268 -11.39 2.20 -6.54
CA VAL A 268 -10.81 2.43 -7.88
C VAL A 268 -10.88 3.91 -8.22
N ASP A 269 -12.01 4.58 -7.92
CA ASP A 269 -12.17 6.02 -8.16
C ASP A 269 -11.14 6.84 -7.36
N ASN A 270 -10.92 6.50 -6.09
CA ASN A 270 -9.88 7.14 -5.27
C ASN A 270 -8.46 6.91 -5.85
N SER A 271 -8.20 5.74 -6.42
CA SER A 271 -6.91 5.43 -7.05
C SER A 271 -6.74 6.16 -8.38
N LEU A 272 -7.83 6.39 -9.12
CA LEU A 272 -7.85 7.24 -10.31
C LEU A 272 -7.58 8.71 -9.96
N ILE A 273 -8.16 9.21 -8.87
CA ILE A 273 -7.90 10.57 -8.36
C ILE A 273 -6.40 10.73 -8.05
N ASP A 274 -5.78 9.80 -7.32
CA ASP A 274 -4.35 9.84 -7.01
C ASP A 274 -3.48 9.77 -8.29
N MET A 275 -3.81 8.85 -9.21
CA MET A 275 -3.09 8.71 -10.48
C MET A 275 -3.13 10.00 -11.31
N TYR A 276 -4.32 10.58 -11.52
CA TYR A 276 -4.44 11.83 -12.26
C TYR A 276 -3.75 13.00 -11.56
N SER A 277 -3.85 13.07 -10.23
CA SER A 277 -3.21 14.12 -9.45
C SER A 277 -1.69 14.06 -9.55
N ARG A 278 -1.08 12.87 -9.47
CA ARG A 278 0.37 12.71 -9.59
C ARG A 278 0.89 12.83 -11.01
N CYS A 279 0.06 12.55 -12.02
CA CYS A 279 0.37 12.83 -13.42
C CYS A 279 0.20 14.33 -13.79
N GLY A 280 -0.17 15.18 -12.84
CA GLY A 280 -0.34 16.63 -13.08
C GLY A 280 -1.64 17.02 -13.76
N CYS A 281 -2.63 16.12 -13.88
CA CYS A 281 -3.92 16.38 -14.53
C CYS A 281 -5.06 16.47 -13.52
N ILE A 282 -4.99 17.49 -12.65
CA ILE A 282 -5.94 17.67 -11.54
C ILE A 282 -7.39 17.85 -12.01
N GLU A 283 -7.63 18.36 -13.22
CA GLU A 283 -8.97 18.52 -13.78
C GLU A 283 -9.68 17.18 -13.96
N PHE A 284 -8.96 16.15 -14.43
CA PHE A 284 -9.53 14.80 -14.54
C PHE A 284 -9.77 14.18 -13.16
N ALA A 285 -8.91 14.44 -12.19
CA ALA A 285 -9.12 14.02 -10.80
C ALA A 285 -10.41 14.64 -10.22
N CYS A 286 -10.65 15.93 -10.45
CA CYS A 286 -11.91 16.60 -10.05
C CYS A 286 -13.13 15.96 -10.73
N GLN A 287 -13.06 15.68 -12.04
CA GLN A 287 -14.15 15.03 -12.77
C GLN A 287 -14.49 13.64 -12.20
N VAL A 288 -13.47 12.86 -11.80
CA VAL A 288 -13.69 11.58 -11.14
C VAL A 288 -14.34 11.81 -9.77
N PHE A 289 -13.82 12.73 -8.96
CA PHE A 289 -14.35 13.05 -7.63
C PHE A 289 -15.81 13.54 -7.64
N ASP A 290 -16.19 14.35 -8.63
CA ASP A 290 -17.55 14.86 -8.81
C ASP A 290 -18.55 13.77 -9.19
N ARG A 291 -18.07 12.69 -9.84
CA ARG A 291 -18.90 11.54 -10.22
C ARG A 291 -19.14 10.56 -9.08
N ILE A 292 -18.33 10.59 -8.01
CA ILE A 292 -18.50 9.69 -6.86
C ILE A 292 -19.78 10.04 -6.11
N THR A 293 -20.79 9.18 -6.19
CA THR A 293 -22.09 9.40 -5.53
C THR A 293 -22.06 9.22 -4.01
N HIS A 294 -21.19 8.33 -3.51
CA HIS A 294 -21.00 8.06 -2.08
C HIS A 294 -19.55 8.29 -1.71
N ARG A 295 -19.22 9.56 -1.45
CA ARG A 295 -17.87 9.95 -1.04
C ARG A 295 -17.53 9.35 0.32
N THR A 296 -16.28 8.90 0.42
CA THR A 296 -15.70 8.41 1.68
C THR A 296 -14.67 9.41 2.17
N LEU A 297 -14.23 9.27 3.43
CA LEU A 297 -13.08 10.03 3.94
C LEU A 297 -11.85 9.85 3.03
N VAL A 298 -11.64 8.66 2.47
CA VAL A 298 -10.54 8.39 1.53
C VAL A 298 -10.68 9.19 0.24
N SER A 299 -11.90 9.40 -0.26
CA SER A 299 -12.16 10.22 -1.45
C SER A 299 -11.77 11.68 -1.22
N TRP A 300 -12.17 12.24 -0.07
CA TRP A 300 -11.77 13.59 0.34
C TRP A 300 -10.25 13.72 0.52
N ASN A 301 -9.64 12.75 1.20
CA ASN A 301 -8.20 12.72 1.39
C ASN A 301 -7.45 12.69 0.05
N SER A 302 -7.94 11.91 -0.92
CA SER A 302 -7.32 11.79 -2.25
C SER A 302 -7.34 13.13 -3.01
N ILE A 303 -8.47 13.85 -3.01
CA ILE A 303 -8.56 15.14 -3.71
C ILE A 303 -7.82 16.28 -2.98
N ILE A 304 -7.84 16.30 -1.64
CA ILE A 304 -7.08 17.27 -0.83
C ILE A 304 -5.57 17.12 -1.09
N VAL A 305 -5.05 15.89 -1.02
CA VAL A 305 -3.64 15.61 -1.35
C VAL A 305 -3.37 15.92 -2.82
N GLY A 306 -4.30 15.61 -3.72
CA GLY A 306 -4.17 15.91 -5.14
C GLY A 306 -3.98 17.41 -5.43
N PHE A 307 -4.81 18.26 -4.83
CA PHE A 307 -4.64 19.71 -4.93
C PHE A 307 -3.32 20.19 -4.31
N ALA A 308 -2.93 19.63 -3.16
CA ALA A 308 -1.68 19.99 -2.49
C ALA A 308 -0.46 19.71 -3.39
N VAL A 309 -0.35 18.50 -3.96
CA VAL A 309 0.78 18.08 -4.82
C VAL A 309 0.86 18.94 -6.10
N ASN A 310 -0.28 19.41 -6.61
CA ASN A 310 -0.34 20.30 -7.78
C ASN A 310 -0.13 21.79 -7.43
N GLY A 311 0.22 22.13 -6.18
CA GLY A 311 0.47 23.50 -5.74
C GLY A 311 -0.79 24.37 -5.60
N LEU A 312 -1.99 23.77 -5.68
CA LEU A 312 -3.28 24.45 -5.58
C LEU A 312 -3.75 24.50 -4.12
N ALA A 313 -2.99 25.19 -3.27
CA ALA A 313 -3.19 25.16 -1.82
C ALA A 313 -4.57 25.68 -1.38
N ASP A 314 -5.07 26.75 -2.00
CA ASP A 314 -6.40 27.31 -1.67
C ASP A 314 -7.51 26.30 -1.93
N ASN A 315 -7.47 25.59 -3.07
CA ASN A 315 -8.42 24.54 -3.40
C ASN A 315 -8.34 23.38 -2.40
N SER A 316 -7.12 22.98 -2.01
CA SER A 316 -6.90 21.95 -0.99
C SER A 316 -7.53 22.32 0.36
N LEU A 317 -7.30 23.55 0.84
CA LEU A 317 -7.85 24.04 2.11
C LEU A 317 -9.37 24.24 2.04
N ASN A 318 -9.89 24.72 0.90
CA ASN A 318 -11.33 24.81 0.68
C ASN A 318 -12.01 23.43 0.71
N CYS A 319 -11.40 22.40 0.09
CA CYS A 319 -11.87 21.02 0.17
C CYS A 319 -11.80 20.48 1.60
N PHE A 320 -10.75 20.80 2.36
CA PHE A 320 -10.62 20.44 3.76
C PHE A 320 -11.76 21.02 4.61
N GLU A 321 -12.11 22.29 4.41
CA GLU A 321 -13.24 22.92 5.10
C GLU A 321 -14.58 22.35 4.66
N LEU A 322 -14.78 22.14 3.35
CA LEU A 322 -16.01 21.59 2.80
C LEU A 322 -16.28 20.18 3.35
N MET A 323 -15.27 19.34 3.39
CA MET A 323 -15.33 18.01 3.99
C MET A 323 -15.83 18.06 5.45
N GLN A 324 -15.31 19.00 6.25
CA GLN A 324 -15.76 19.16 7.63
C GLN A 324 -17.21 19.63 7.73
N ARG A 325 -17.65 20.53 6.84
CA ARG A 325 -19.04 21.01 6.78
C ARG A 325 -20.02 19.92 6.38
N GLU A 326 -19.60 18.98 5.54
CA GLU A 326 -20.38 17.78 5.19
C GLU A 326 -20.41 16.71 6.31
N GLY A 327 -19.76 16.97 7.45
CA GLY A 327 -19.82 16.12 8.64
C GLY A 327 -18.76 15.02 8.68
N PHE A 328 -17.78 15.03 7.76
CA PHE A 328 -16.65 14.10 7.83
C PHE A 328 -15.61 14.58 8.85
N GLU A 329 -15.13 13.65 9.67
CA GLU A 329 -14.06 13.93 10.63
C GLU A 329 -12.68 13.77 9.97
N PRO A 330 -11.82 14.80 10.01
CA PRO A 330 -10.44 14.69 9.55
C PRO A 330 -9.66 13.63 10.31
N ASP A 331 -8.95 12.78 9.57
CA ASP A 331 -7.97 11.84 10.12
C ASP A 331 -6.54 12.36 9.89
N GLY A 332 -5.55 11.60 10.33
CA GLY A 332 -4.14 11.98 10.13
C GLY A 332 -3.75 12.13 8.66
N VAL A 333 -4.38 11.39 7.74
CA VAL A 333 -4.10 11.55 6.29
C VAL A 333 -4.69 12.88 5.79
N THR A 334 -5.90 13.24 6.22
CA THR A 334 -6.51 14.54 5.91
C THR A 334 -5.61 15.69 6.36
N TYR A 335 -5.11 15.63 7.60
CA TYR A 335 -4.22 16.66 8.14
C TYR A 335 -2.88 16.72 7.40
N THR A 336 -2.34 15.56 6.99
CA THR A 336 -1.11 15.52 6.18
C THR A 336 -1.31 16.26 4.85
N GLY A 337 -2.43 16.03 4.15
CA GLY A 337 -2.76 16.73 2.91
C GLY A 337 -2.87 18.25 3.09
N ALA A 338 -3.61 18.69 4.11
CA ALA A 338 -3.75 20.12 4.41
C ALA A 338 -2.41 20.79 4.79
N LEU A 339 -1.58 20.14 5.61
CA LEU A 339 -0.25 20.64 5.97
C LEU A 339 0.70 20.68 4.76
N THR A 340 0.60 19.71 3.85
CA THR A 340 1.37 19.69 2.60
C THR A 340 1.00 20.88 1.71
N ALA A 341 -0.30 21.19 1.60
CA ALA A 341 -0.77 22.39 0.89
C ALA A 341 -0.21 23.68 1.51
N CYS A 342 -0.26 23.81 2.84
CA CYS A 342 0.36 24.95 3.53
C CYS A 342 1.86 25.04 3.27
N SER A 343 2.57 23.90 3.25
CA SER A 343 4.00 23.84 2.96
C SER A 343 4.33 24.36 1.56
N HIS A 344 3.60 23.89 0.55
CA HIS A 344 3.82 24.31 -0.84
C HIS A 344 3.48 25.79 -1.08
N ALA A 345 2.48 26.34 -0.39
CA ALA A 345 2.12 27.75 -0.47
C ALA A 345 2.88 28.68 0.51
N GLY A 346 3.72 28.13 1.40
CA GLY A 346 4.45 28.92 2.39
C GLY A 346 3.55 29.53 3.49
N LEU A 347 2.37 28.97 3.73
CA LEU A 347 1.39 29.46 4.71
C LEU A 347 1.73 28.97 6.13
N VAL A 348 2.83 29.50 6.71
CA VAL A 348 3.39 29.01 7.98
C VAL A 348 2.39 29.08 9.14
N GLU A 349 1.77 30.24 9.36
CA GLU A 349 0.85 30.45 10.48
C GLU A 349 -0.38 29.54 10.38
N GLU A 350 -0.90 29.35 9.16
CA GLU A 350 -2.06 28.49 8.92
C GLU A 350 -1.71 27.01 9.13
N GLY A 351 -0.54 26.57 8.65
CA GLY A 351 -0.05 25.21 8.89
C GLY A 351 0.11 24.90 10.39
N LEU A 352 0.63 25.86 11.17
CA LEU A 352 0.75 25.72 12.63
C LEU A 352 -0.61 25.69 13.32
N ARG A 353 -1.57 26.50 12.88
CA ARG A 353 -2.96 26.49 13.38
C ARG A 353 -3.62 25.13 13.15
N ILE A 354 -3.47 24.57 11.95
CA ILE A 354 -4.00 23.25 11.58
C ILE A 354 -3.35 22.14 12.43
N PHE A 355 -2.03 22.19 12.62
CA PHE A 355 -1.31 21.21 13.44
C PHE A 355 -1.71 21.28 14.93
N ASP A 356 -1.90 22.47 15.48
CA ASP A 356 -2.34 22.63 16.87
C ASP A 356 -3.79 22.15 17.05
N ASN A 357 -4.67 22.41 16.09
CA ASN A 357 -6.04 21.89 16.08
C ASN A 357 -6.05 20.35 16.09
N MET A 358 -5.23 19.72 15.24
CA MET A 358 -5.08 18.26 15.20
C MET A 358 -4.73 17.68 16.59
N LYS A 359 -3.75 18.30 17.27
CA LYS A 359 -3.24 17.81 18.56
C LYS A 359 -4.18 18.11 19.73
N ARG A 360 -4.67 19.35 19.84
CA ARG A 360 -5.42 19.82 21.02
C ARG A 360 -6.91 19.55 20.92
N VAL A 361 -7.51 19.83 19.76
CA VAL A 361 -8.96 19.74 19.56
C VAL A 361 -9.35 18.32 19.17
N ARG A 362 -8.73 17.77 18.11
CA ARG A 362 -9.06 16.43 17.61
C ARG A 362 -8.36 15.29 18.35
N ARG A 363 -7.36 15.59 19.19
CA ARG A 363 -6.58 14.61 19.96
C ARG A 363 -5.97 13.49 19.09
N ILE A 364 -5.61 13.82 17.85
CA ILE A 364 -4.93 12.90 16.95
C ILE A 364 -3.43 12.97 17.26
N THR A 365 -2.84 11.81 17.57
CA THR A 365 -1.40 11.72 17.84
C THR A 365 -0.61 12.02 16.57
N PRO A 366 0.26 13.06 16.57
CA PRO A 366 1.08 13.36 15.40
C PRO A 366 2.06 12.22 15.10
N ARG A 367 1.94 11.68 13.89
CA ARG A 367 2.91 10.77 13.27
C ARG A 367 4.03 11.50 12.53
N ILE A 368 5.02 10.74 12.05
CA ILE A 368 6.19 11.24 11.35
C ILE A 368 5.86 12.07 10.10
N GLU A 369 4.77 11.73 9.40
CA GLU A 369 4.37 12.44 8.17
C GLU A 369 3.96 13.89 8.47
N HIS A 370 3.25 14.13 9.58
CA HIS A 370 2.85 15.49 9.98
C HIS A 370 4.05 16.33 10.40
N TYR A 371 5.00 15.76 11.14
CA TYR A 371 6.24 16.44 11.49
C TYR A 371 7.09 16.74 10.25
N GLY A 372 7.12 15.82 9.28
CA GLY A 372 7.76 16.06 8.00
C GLY A 372 7.17 17.24 7.25
N CYS A 373 5.84 17.38 7.23
CA CYS A 373 5.18 18.55 6.64
C CYS A 373 5.56 19.85 7.36
N LEU A 374 5.67 19.85 8.70
CA LEU A 374 6.11 21.03 9.46
C LEU A 374 7.57 21.40 9.16
N VAL A 375 8.45 20.41 9.07
CA VAL A 375 9.86 20.63 8.72
C VAL A 375 9.96 21.20 7.31
N ASP A 376 9.22 20.66 6.34
CA ASP A 376 9.17 21.19 4.97
C ASP A 376 8.60 22.62 4.93
N LEU A 377 7.55 22.90 5.70
CA LEU A 377 6.93 24.23 5.82
C LEU A 377 7.92 25.28 6.33
N TYR A 378 8.60 25.02 7.45
CA TYR A 378 9.63 25.92 7.99
C TYR A 378 10.84 26.02 7.05
N SER A 379 11.23 24.90 6.45
CA SER A 379 12.35 24.83 5.51
C SER A 379 12.12 25.72 4.29
N ARG A 380 10.94 25.66 3.67
CA ARG A 380 10.57 26.52 2.54
C ARG A 380 10.42 27.99 2.93
N ALA A 381 10.00 28.26 4.15
CA ALA A 381 9.89 29.61 4.69
C ALA A 381 11.23 30.24 5.14
N GLY A 382 12.36 29.51 5.05
CA GLY A 382 13.67 30.01 5.48
C GLY A 382 13.92 29.95 6.99
N ARG A 383 13.01 29.34 7.76
CA ARG A 383 13.04 29.29 9.23
C ARG A 383 13.74 28.02 9.72
N LEU A 384 15.00 27.83 9.32
CA LEU A 384 15.72 26.56 9.47
C LEU A 384 15.98 26.14 10.92
N GLU A 385 16.24 27.08 11.83
CA GLU A 385 16.42 26.77 13.26
C GLU A 385 15.14 26.22 13.90
N GLU A 386 13.97 26.70 13.47
CA GLU A 386 12.69 26.18 13.94
C GLU A 386 12.39 24.80 13.35
N ALA A 387 12.73 24.58 12.08
CA ALA A 387 12.68 23.25 11.48
C ALA A 387 13.54 22.23 12.25
N TRP A 388 14.75 22.64 12.66
CA TRP A 388 15.63 21.82 13.49
C TRP A 388 15.07 21.58 14.90
N ASN A 389 14.44 22.59 15.51
CA ASN A 389 13.78 22.44 16.80
C ASN A 389 12.60 21.45 16.73
N VAL A 390 11.87 21.41 15.61
CA VAL A 390 10.82 20.39 15.39
C VAL A 390 11.43 18.98 15.37
N ILE A 391 12.55 18.78 14.66
CA ILE A 391 13.25 17.49 14.59
C ILE A 391 13.80 17.05 15.96
N LYS A 392 14.24 17.99 16.81
CA LYS A 392 14.71 17.64 18.15
C LYS A 392 13.59 17.25 19.12
N ASN A 393 12.43 17.86 18.98
CA ASN A 393 11.31 17.70 19.92
C ASN A 393 10.28 16.66 19.48
N MET A 394 10.47 16.01 18.33
CA MET A 394 9.57 14.95 17.88
C MET A 394 9.68 13.71 18.78
N PRO A 395 8.57 13.05 19.14
CA PRO A 395 8.56 11.91 20.06
C PRO A 395 8.96 10.57 19.42
N MET A 396 9.28 10.57 18.13
CA MET A 396 9.75 9.40 17.38
C MET A 396 11.08 9.72 16.68
N LYS A 397 11.79 8.69 16.22
CA LYS A 397 13.01 8.91 15.43
C LYS A 397 12.65 9.51 14.06
N PRO A 398 13.35 10.54 13.58
CA PRO A 398 13.17 11.04 12.22
C PRO A 398 13.62 10.01 11.20
N ASN A 399 12.99 10.04 10.02
CA ASN A 399 13.36 9.22 8.87
C ASN A 399 14.24 10.05 7.91
N GLU A 400 14.82 9.37 6.93
CA GLU A 400 15.70 9.99 5.93
C GLU A 400 15.01 11.13 5.16
N VAL A 401 13.72 11.00 4.88
CA VAL A 401 12.96 12.02 4.13
C VAL A 401 12.91 13.35 4.87
N VAL A 402 12.57 13.35 6.18
CA VAL A 402 12.47 14.58 6.97
C VAL A 402 13.83 15.28 7.12
N LEU A 403 14.89 14.50 7.38
CA LEU A 403 16.25 15.03 7.47
C LEU A 403 16.76 15.53 6.11
N GLY A 404 16.43 14.80 5.04
CA GLY A 404 16.72 15.15 3.66
C GLY A 404 16.07 16.46 3.22
N SER A 405 14.80 16.71 3.60
CA SER A 405 14.11 17.98 3.33
C SER A 405 14.83 19.17 3.99
N LEU A 406 15.24 19.03 5.25
CA LEU A 406 15.99 20.09 5.94
C LEU A 406 17.37 20.30 5.31
N LEU A 407 18.10 19.23 4.98
CA LEU A 407 19.40 19.33 4.31
C LEU A 407 19.28 19.98 2.93
N ALA A 408 18.24 19.65 2.17
CA ALA A 408 17.95 20.28 0.89
C ALA A 408 17.66 21.78 1.05
N ALA A 409 17.00 22.19 2.12
CA ALA A 409 16.76 23.60 2.42
C ALA A 409 18.03 24.34 2.86
N CYS A 410 18.88 23.70 3.68
CA CYS A 410 20.21 24.21 4.01
C CYS A 410 21.07 24.40 2.75
N ARG A 411 20.96 23.50 1.75
CA ARG A 411 21.61 23.67 0.44
C ARG A 411 21.16 24.95 -0.25
N THR A 412 19.84 25.14 -0.36
CA THR A 412 19.25 26.28 -1.09
C THR A 412 19.54 27.62 -0.41
N GLN A 413 19.67 27.62 0.93
CA GLN A 413 19.87 28.82 1.74
C GLN A 413 21.33 29.04 2.16
N GLY A 414 22.23 28.10 1.88
CA GLY A 414 23.66 28.22 2.19
C GLY A 414 24.06 27.99 3.66
N GLU A 415 23.17 27.44 4.49
CA GLU A 415 23.39 27.24 5.94
C GLU A 415 24.21 25.98 6.24
N ILE A 416 25.53 26.11 6.19
CA ILE A 416 26.47 24.98 6.33
C ILE A 416 26.51 24.44 7.77
N GLU A 417 26.50 25.31 8.78
CA GLU A 417 26.65 24.87 10.17
C GLU A 417 25.48 23.97 10.61
N LEU A 418 24.27 24.31 10.17
CA LEU A 418 23.11 23.48 10.43
C LEU A 418 23.16 22.19 9.62
N ALA A 419 23.58 22.24 8.35
CA ALA A 419 23.75 21.04 7.53
C ALA A 419 24.74 20.03 8.16
N GLU A 420 25.85 20.50 8.73
CA GLU A 420 26.81 19.66 9.45
C GLU A 420 26.20 19.02 10.71
N LYS A 421 25.42 19.78 11.49
CA LYS A 421 24.69 19.25 12.66
C LYS A 421 23.68 18.17 12.27
N VAL A 422 22.89 18.42 11.22
CA VAL A 422 21.89 17.48 10.71
C VAL A 422 22.58 16.21 10.19
N MET A 423 23.68 16.35 9.47
CA MET A 423 24.42 15.21 8.93
C MET A 423 25.04 14.36 10.05
N LYS A 424 25.65 14.99 11.07
CA LYS A 424 26.19 14.25 12.21
C LYS A 424 25.10 13.43 12.90
N TYR A 425 23.93 14.04 13.10
CA TYR A 425 22.77 13.35 13.68
C TYR A 425 22.26 12.20 12.80
N LEU A 426 22.28 12.37 11.48
CA LEU A 426 21.89 11.31 10.54
C LEU A 426 22.84 10.12 10.58
N VAL A 427 24.16 10.36 10.59
CA VAL A 427 25.18 9.30 10.68
C VAL A 427 25.08 8.50 11.99
N GLU A 428 24.70 9.15 13.08
CA GLU A 428 24.41 8.49 14.36
C GLU A 428 23.14 7.63 14.30
N LEU A 429 22.16 8.00 13.48
CA LEU A 429 20.90 7.29 13.30
C LEU A 429 21.02 6.10 12.34
N ASP A 430 21.72 6.28 11.22
CA ASP A 430 21.99 5.24 10.23
C ASP A 430 23.43 5.33 9.68
N PRO A 431 24.36 4.51 10.20
CA PRO A 431 25.72 4.45 9.72
C PRO A 431 25.88 4.00 8.26
N GLY A 432 24.84 3.39 7.67
CA GLY A 432 24.81 2.83 6.31
C GLY A 432 24.11 3.69 5.25
N GLY A 433 23.64 4.89 5.59
CA GLY A 433 22.90 5.76 4.67
C GLY A 433 23.74 6.37 3.55
N ASP A 434 23.75 5.75 2.37
CA ASP A 434 24.52 6.16 1.19
C ASP A 434 24.15 7.57 0.65
N SER A 435 22.87 7.93 0.72
CA SER A 435 22.28 9.15 0.14
C SER A 435 22.75 10.44 0.82
N SER A 436 23.15 10.35 2.09
CA SER A 436 23.34 11.51 2.96
C SER A 436 24.71 12.15 2.78
N TYR A 437 25.72 11.33 2.50
CA TYR A 437 27.05 11.83 2.13
C TYR A 437 27.05 12.50 0.75
N VAL A 438 26.24 12.00 -0.19
CA VAL A 438 26.04 12.64 -1.50
C VAL A 438 25.43 14.03 -1.30
N LEU A 439 24.38 14.14 -0.47
CA LEU A 439 23.72 15.42 -0.21
C LEU A 439 24.65 16.42 0.49
N LEU A 440 25.44 15.98 1.48
CA LEU A 440 26.43 16.82 2.15
C LEU A 440 27.54 17.30 1.19
N SER A 441 28.05 16.41 0.35
CA SER A 441 29.05 16.77 -0.67
C SER A 441 28.49 17.84 -1.63
N ASN A 442 27.23 17.68 -2.05
CA ASN A 442 26.54 18.66 -2.89
C ASN A 442 26.30 19.99 -2.18
N ILE A 443 26.00 20.00 -0.88
CA ILE A 443 25.86 21.24 -0.08
C ILE A 443 27.20 21.98 -0.02
N TYR A 444 28.31 21.29 0.30
CA TYR A 444 29.62 21.92 0.31
C TYR A 444 30.02 22.47 -1.05
N ALA A 445 29.71 21.75 -2.14
CA ALA A 445 29.95 22.23 -3.49
C ALA A 445 29.09 23.46 -3.83
N ALA A 446 27.81 23.47 -3.45
CA ALA A 446 26.88 24.58 -3.71
C ALA A 446 27.31 25.90 -3.04
N VAL A 447 27.98 25.82 -1.87
CA VAL A 447 28.50 27.00 -1.15
C VAL A 447 30.00 27.24 -1.44
N GLY A 448 30.58 26.55 -2.43
CA GLY A 448 31.96 26.74 -2.87
C GLY A 448 33.05 26.21 -1.92
N LYS A 449 32.69 25.41 -0.90
CA LYS A 449 33.63 24.79 0.06
C LYS A 449 34.14 23.43 -0.44
N TRP A 450 35.01 23.45 -1.44
CA TRP A 450 35.52 22.24 -2.11
C TRP A 450 36.28 21.27 -1.18
N ASP A 451 37.00 21.77 -0.17
CA ASP A 451 37.70 20.91 0.79
C ASP A 451 36.75 20.01 1.59
N GLY A 452 35.61 20.56 2.02
CA GLY A 452 34.55 19.82 2.70
C GLY A 452 33.89 18.80 1.77
N ALA A 453 33.61 19.20 0.52
CA ALA A 453 33.04 18.31 -0.49
C ALA A 453 33.95 17.11 -0.78
N ASN A 454 35.26 17.34 -0.90
CA ASN A 454 36.27 16.30 -1.12
C ASN A 454 36.46 15.40 0.09
N LYS A 455 36.34 15.94 1.31
CA LYS A 455 36.36 15.13 2.54
C LYS A 455 35.14 14.21 2.62
N ALA A 456 33.95 14.71 2.27
CA ALA A 456 32.74 13.90 2.20
C ALA A 456 32.86 12.79 1.14
N ARG A 457 33.37 13.10 -0.06
CA ARG A 457 33.60 12.11 -1.13
C ARG A 457 34.61 11.04 -0.76
N ARG A 458 35.70 11.40 -0.07
CA ARG A 458 36.66 10.42 0.46
C ARG A 458 36.00 9.49 1.47
N ALA A 459 35.25 10.03 2.41
CA ALA A 459 34.49 9.23 3.38
C ALA A 459 33.47 8.29 2.72
N MET A 460 32.89 8.67 1.58
CA MET A 460 32.04 7.78 0.77
C MET A 460 32.84 6.62 0.18
N LYS A 461 33.98 6.92 -0.47
CA LYS A 461 34.83 5.92 -1.11
C LYS A 461 35.39 4.92 -0.10
N ASP A 462 35.84 5.39 1.05
CA ASP A 462 36.37 4.55 2.14
C ASP A 462 35.32 3.57 2.70
N ARG A 463 34.03 3.91 2.57
CA ARG A 463 32.90 3.08 3.00
C ARG A 463 32.30 2.22 1.88
N GLY A 464 32.85 2.28 0.67
CA GLY A 464 32.32 1.57 -0.50
C GLY A 464 31.00 2.13 -1.03
N ILE A 465 30.63 3.35 -0.62
CA ILE A 465 29.38 4.00 -1.03
C ILE A 465 29.51 4.45 -2.49
N GLN A 466 28.70 3.87 -3.37
CA GLN A 466 28.62 4.27 -4.77
C GLN A 466 27.37 5.11 -5.02
N LYS A 467 27.53 6.27 -5.65
CA LYS A 467 26.40 7.11 -6.08
C LYS A 467 25.64 6.36 -7.16
N LYS A 468 24.40 5.92 -6.87
CA LYS A 468 23.47 5.51 -7.92
C LYS A 468 23.22 6.71 -8.84
N PRO A 469 23.44 6.59 -10.15
CA PRO A 469 23.17 7.67 -11.09
C PRO A 469 21.70 8.11 -10.98
N GLY A 470 21.46 9.42 -10.99
CA GLY A 470 20.10 9.93 -11.13
C GLY A 470 19.59 9.59 -12.53
N PHE A 471 18.33 9.23 -12.64
CA PHE A 471 17.66 9.02 -13.92
C PHE A 471 16.37 9.83 -13.98
N SER A 472 15.95 10.16 -15.19
CA SER A 472 14.62 10.65 -15.50
C SER A 472 14.00 9.70 -16.52
N SER A 473 12.70 9.48 -16.45
CA SER A 473 11.98 8.68 -17.42
C SER A 473 10.88 9.51 -18.08
N ILE A 474 10.62 9.25 -19.35
CA ILE A 474 9.53 9.87 -20.11
C ILE A 474 8.81 8.81 -20.93
N GLU A 475 7.47 8.87 -20.95
CA GLU A 475 6.66 8.02 -21.83
C GLU A 475 6.49 8.70 -23.19
N ILE A 476 6.95 8.04 -24.26
CA ILE A 476 6.71 8.45 -25.65
C ILE A 476 6.12 7.25 -26.37
N ASP A 477 4.96 7.42 -27.00
CA ASP A 477 4.26 6.35 -27.74
C ASP A 477 4.10 5.03 -26.94
N SER A 478 3.78 5.15 -25.65
CA SER A 478 3.62 4.02 -24.71
C SER A 478 4.89 3.20 -24.47
N SER A 479 6.05 3.75 -24.80
CA SER A 479 7.38 3.23 -24.42
C SER A 479 8.01 4.17 -23.39
N ILE A 480 8.59 3.60 -22.32
CA ILE A 480 9.29 4.37 -21.29
C ILE A 480 10.74 4.53 -21.72
N HIS A 481 11.16 5.77 -21.92
CA HIS A 481 12.53 6.14 -22.23
C HIS A 481 13.26 6.54 -20.97
N LEU A 482 14.26 5.76 -20.57
CA LEU A 482 15.09 6.02 -19.41
C LEU A 482 16.32 6.85 -19.80
N LEU A 483 16.50 7.99 -19.14
CA LEU A 483 17.62 8.90 -19.34
C LEU A 483 18.45 8.94 -18.06
N VAL A 484 19.56 8.21 -18.05
CA VAL A 484 20.46 8.13 -16.90
C VAL A 484 21.57 9.18 -17.02
N SER A 485 21.90 9.84 -15.91
CA SER A 485 22.94 10.87 -15.90
C SER A 485 24.31 10.31 -16.33
N GLY A 486 24.86 10.84 -17.42
CA GLY A 486 26.14 10.40 -18.00
C GLY A 486 26.02 9.22 -18.97
N ASP A 487 24.83 8.63 -19.10
CA ASP A 487 24.56 7.57 -20.06
C ASP A 487 24.33 8.15 -21.46
N LYS A 488 24.85 7.43 -22.46
CA LYS A 488 24.76 7.76 -23.88
C LYS A 488 24.24 6.57 -24.71
N THR A 489 23.73 5.51 -24.08
CA THR A 489 23.28 4.29 -24.78
C THR A 489 21.86 4.38 -25.33
N HIS A 490 21.15 5.49 -25.13
CA HIS A 490 19.80 5.67 -25.64
C HIS A 490 19.76 5.59 -27.18
N GLU A 491 18.75 4.92 -27.75
CA GLU A 491 18.67 4.68 -29.20
C GLU A 491 18.67 5.98 -30.02
N GLU A 492 18.00 7.03 -29.52
CA GLU A 492 17.96 8.35 -30.14
C GLU A 492 18.98 9.36 -29.59
N ASN A 493 20.06 8.89 -28.96
CA ASN A 493 21.04 9.76 -28.29
C ASN A 493 21.57 10.88 -29.19
N GLU A 494 21.92 10.60 -30.45
CA GLU A 494 22.43 11.61 -31.39
C GLU A 494 21.42 12.73 -31.64
N ASN A 495 20.14 12.39 -31.83
CA ASN A 495 19.07 13.36 -32.07
C ASN A 495 18.82 14.22 -30.82
N ILE A 496 18.78 13.59 -29.65
CA ILE A 496 18.57 14.28 -28.36
C ILE A 496 19.67 15.32 -28.13
N TYR A 497 20.94 14.92 -28.31
CA TYR A 497 22.06 15.84 -28.11
C TYR A 497 22.11 16.94 -29.18
N ALA A 498 21.73 16.66 -30.43
CA ALA A 498 21.61 17.69 -31.46
C ALA A 498 20.54 18.75 -31.11
N VAL A 499 19.39 18.33 -30.57
CA VAL A 499 18.34 19.26 -30.10
C VAL A 499 18.82 20.04 -28.87
N LEU A 500 19.51 19.41 -27.92
CA LEU A 500 20.07 20.09 -26.74
C LEU A 500 21.11 21.14 -27.12
N GLU A 501 21.96 20.88 -28.12
CA GLU A 501 22.89 21.88 -28.66
C GLU A 501 22.14 23.06 -29.27
N LEU A 502 21.10 22.79 -30.06
CA LEU A 502 20.28 23.82 -30.69
C LEU A 502 19.58 24.71 -29.65
N LEU A 503 18.99 24.10 -28.61
CA LEU A 503 18.41 24.81 -27.47
C LEU A 503 19.47 25.62 -26.69
N SER A 504 20.69 25.08 -26.54
CA SER A 504 21.77 25.81 -25.87
C SER A 504 22.17 27.07 -26.63
N VAL A 505 22.21 27.00 -27.96
CA VAL A 505 22.45 28.15 -28.84
C VAL A 505 21.33 29.18 -28.71
N GLU A 506 20.06 28.75 -28.73
CA GLU A 506 18.91 29.64 -28.54
C GLU A 506 18.95 30.34 -27.18
N LEU A 507 19.27 29.62 -26.10
CA LEU A 507 19.41 30.19 -24.77
C LEU A 507 20.50 31.27 -24.74
N GLN A 508 21.65 31.03 -25.37
CA GLN A 508 22.73 32.02 -25.47
C GLN A 508 22.30 33.27 -26.23
N LEU A 509 21.55 33.11 -27.33
CA LEU A 509 20.99 34.24 -28.09
C LEU A 509 20.00 35.07 -27.25
N CYS A 510 19.26 34.42 -26.33
CA CYS A 510 18.38 35.08 -25.36
C CYS A 510 19.13 35.70 -24.16
N GLY A 511 20.46 35.69 -24.16
CA GLY A 511 21.30 36.33 -23.13
C GLY A 511 21.69 35.42 -21.96
N TYR A 512 21.46 34.11 -22.05
CA TYR A 512 21.98 33.17 -21.07
C TYR A 512 23.51 33.02 -21.22
N VAL A 513 24.24 33.29 -20.13
CA VAL A 513 25.69 33.04 -20.06
C VAL A 513 25.91 31.82 -19.18
N PRO A 514 26.42 30.70 -19.74
CA PRO A 514 26.69 29.51 -18.93
C PRO A 514 27.86 29.79 -17.96
N ASP A 515 27.66 29.50 -16.68
CA ASP A 515 28.72 29.57 -15.68
C ASP A 515 29.59 28.29 -15.76
N PHE A 516 30.80 28.44 -16.31
CA PHE A 516 31.77 27.35 -16.43
C PHE A 516 32.79 27.30 -15.28
N SER A 517 32.61 28.10 -14.22
CA SER A 517 33.57 28.17 -13.10
C SER A 517 33.84 26.82 -12.43
N GLY A 518 32.92 25.86 -12.53
CA GLY A 518 33.07 24.49 -12.01
C GLY A 518 33.71 23.46 -12.96
N ARG A 519 33.93 23.75 -14.26
CA ARG A 519 34.40 22.74 -15.24
C ARG A 519 35.88 22.39 -15.16
N LYS A 520 36.73 23.23 -14.55
CA LYS A 520 38.19 23.02 -14.47
C LYS A 520 38.65 21.81 -13.65
N TYR A 521 37.75 21.06 -13.01
CA TYR A 521 38.08 19.96 -12.12
C TYR A 521 37.44 18.61 -12.51
N TYR A 522 36.80 18.51 -13.68
CA TYR A 522 36.13 17.28 -14.13
C TYR A 522 36.88 16.53 -15.26
N GLU A 523 38.08 16.98 -15.65
CA GLU A 523 38.85 16.36 -16.74
C GLU A 523 39.84 15.25 -16.29
N ASP A 524 39.91 14.93 -15.00
CA ASP A 524 40.83 13.92 -14.44
C ASP A 524 40.11 12.73 -13.75
N ASP A 525 39.01 12.21 -14.30
CA ASP A 525 38.46 10.89 -13.94
C ASP A 525 38.06 10.07 -15.18
#